data_AF-A0A368FDF0-F1
#
_entry.id   AF-A0A368FDF0-F1
#
_cell.length_a   1.000
_cell.length_b   1.000
_cell.length_c   1.000
_cell.angle_alpha   90.00
_cell.angle_beta   90.00
_cell.angle_gamma   90.00
#
_symmetry.space_group_name_H-M   'P 1'
#
loop_
_entity.id
_entity.type
_entity.pdbx_description
1 polymer ?
#
loop_
_entity_poly.entity_id
_entity_poly.type
_entity_poly.pdbx_seq_one_letter_code
_entity_poly.pdbx_strand_id
1 'polypeptide(L)'
;MLTSFHFLRVKLQGFHTFFTNFPSFFFINLFQKQIPEEGWPDHALELFLSWLACHDTNNRVDITTVGAGEREGRVVCSLVRRLHCK
;
A
#
# COMPACT_ATOMS: atom_id res chain seq x y z
N MET A 1 4.05 21.06 6.58
CA MET A 1 2.71 21.00 7.21
C MET A 1 1.60 20.75 6.17
N LEU A 2 1.59 21.45 5.02
CA LEU A 2 0.60 21.24 3.94
C LEU A 2 0.73 19.88 3.20
N THR A 3 1.95 19.35 3.06
CA THR A 3 2.23 18.06 2.40
C THR A 3 1.66 16.85 3.16
N SER A 4 1.65 16.89 4.50
CA SER A 4 1.06 15.81 5.31
C SER A 4 -0.46 15.72 5.20
N PHE A 5 -1.17 16.84 5.00
CA PHE A 5 -2.63 16.84 4.86
C PHE A 5 -3.10 16.34 3.50
N HIS A 6 -2.37 16.67 2.43
CA HIS A 6 -2.64 16.12 1.09
C HIS A 6 -2.37 14.61 1.05
N PHE A 7 -1.25 14.18 1.64
CA PHE A 7 -0.90 12.77 1.82
C PHE A 7 -1.98 12.00 2.58
N LEU A 8 -2.52 12.56 3.67
CA LEU A 8 -3.62 11.95 4.41
C LEU A 8 -4.87 11.85 3.54
N ARG A 9 -5.20 12.87 2.75
CA ARG A 9 -6.41 12.92 1.91
C ARG A 9 -6.38 11.92 0.76
N VAL A 10 -5.25 11.77 0.07
CA VAL A 10 -5.10 10.80 -1.03
C VAL A 10 -5.06 9.36 -0.48
N LYS A 11 -4.37 9.14 0.66
CA LYS A 11 -4.48 7.87 1.38
C LYS A 11 -5.91 7.57 1.80
N LEU A 12 -6.65 8.54 2.33
CA LEU A 12 -8.05 8.35 2.75
C LEU A 12 -8.99 8.05 1.58
N GLN A 13 -8.74 8.61 0.39
CA GLN A 13 -9.52 8.26 -0.81
C GLN A 13 -9.24 6.84 -1.29
N GLY A 14 -7.96 6.43 -1.38
CA GLY A 14 -7.59 5.04 -1.70
C GLY A 14 -8.03 4.05 -0.62
N PHE A 15 -8.01 4.48 0.65
CA PHE A 15 -8.53 3.73 1.80
C PHE A 15 -10.05 3.56 1.73
N HIS A 16 -10.79 4.58 1.32
CA HIS A 16 -12.24 4.47 1.12
C HIS A 16 -12.57 3.45 0.01
N THR A 17 -11.84 3.48 -1.11
CA THR A 17 -12.04 2.49 -2.19
C THR A 17 -11.61 1.08 -1.77
N PHE A 18 -10.58 0.97 -0.94
CA PHE A 18 -10.15 -0.28 -0.33
C PHE A 18 -11.24 -0.84 0.62
N PHE A 19 -11.74 -0.04 1.56
CA PHE A 19 -12.75 -0.49 2.53
C PHE A 19 -14.10 -0.84 1.90
N THR A 20 -14.52 -0.17 0.83
CA THR A 20 -15.79 -0.50 0.16
C THR A 20 -15.75 -1.83 -0.61
N ASN A 21 -14.57 -2.29 -1.02
CA ASN A 21 -14.39 -3.50 -1.83
C ASN A 21 -13.85 -4.69 -1.02
N PHE A 22 -13.48 -4.49 0.25
CA PHE A 22 -12.93 -5.56 1.08
C PHE A 22 -13.94 -6.11 2.08
N PRO A 23 -14.07 -7.44 2.17
CA PRO A 23 -14.83 -8.08 3.25
C PRO A 23 -14.30 -7.70 4.63
N SER A 24 -15.19 -7.49 5.60
CA SER A 24 -14.85 -7.11 6.98
C SER A 24 -13.89 -8.06 7.68
N PHE A 25 -13.88 -9.35 7.29
CA PHE A 25 -13.02 -10.37 7.91
C PHE A 25 -11.52 -10.13 7.68
N PHE A 26 -11.12 -9.44 6.61
CA PHE A 26 -9.72 -9.14 6.31
C PHE A 26 -9.08 -8.32 7.42
N PHE A 27 -9.76 -7.24 7.81
CA PHE A 27 -9.31 -6.35 8.86
C PHE A 27 -9.31 -7.03 10.22
N ILE A 28 -10.31 -7.86 10.50
CA ILE A 28 -10.40 -8.59 11.77
C ILE A 28 -9.15 -9.46 11.98
N ASN A 29 -8.79 -10.26 10.98
CA ASN A 29 -7.59 -11.11 11.05
C ASN A 29 -6.31 -10.28 11.21
N LEU A 30 -6.17 -9.18 10.45
CA LEU A 30 -5.02 -8.27 10.55
C LEU A 30 -4.90 -7.62 11.93
N PHE A 31 -5.99 -7.07 12.47
CA PHE A 31 -6.00 -6.41 13.78
C PHE A 31 -5.74 -7.38 14.92
N GLN A 32 -6.24 -8.61 14.78
CA GLN A 32 -6.03 -9.66 15.78
C GLN A 32 -4.71 -10.41 15.59
N LYS A 33 -3.94 -10.12 14.53
CA LYS A 33 -2.69 -10.81 14.16
C LYS A 33 -2.89 -12.33 14.01
N GLN A 34 -4.04 -12.72 13.47
CA GLN A 34 -4.40 -14.12 13.24
C GLN A 34 -4.19 -14.49 11.77
N ILE A 35 -3.80 -15.74 11.55
CA ILE A 35 -3.80 -16.34 10.22
C ILE A 35 -5.24 -16.83 9.98
N PRO A 36 -5.87 -16.46 8.86
CA PRO A 36 -7.23 -16.89 8.58
C PRO A 36 -7.27 -18.41 8.36
N GLU A 37 -8.35 -19.06 8.80
CA GLU A 37 -8.56 -20.50 8.62
C GLU A 37 -8.73 -20.86 7.14
N GLU A 38 -9.48 -20.03 6.40
CA GLU A 38 -9.53 -20.07 4.94
C GLU A 38 -8.60 -19.00 4.34
N GLY A 39 -7.77 -19.41 3.38
CA GLY A 39 -6.88 -18.51 2.66
C GLY A 39 -7.65 -17.40 1.93
N TRP A 40 -7.04 -16.21 1.88
CA TRP A 40 -7.62 -15.09 1.13
C TRP A 40 -7.55 -15.35 -0.38
N PRO A 41 -8.55 -14.90 -1.16
CA PRO A 41 -8.50 -15.03 -2.60
C PRO A 41 -7.42 -14.12 -3.19
N ASP A 42 -6.78 -14.56 -4.28
CA ASP A 42 -5.62 -13.89 -4.90
C ASP A 42 -5.86 -12.40 -5.20
N HIS A 43 -7.03 -12.05 -5.72
CA HIS A 43 -7.37 -10.66 -6.02
C HIS A 43 -7.37 -9.76 -4.78
N ALA A 44 -7.80 -10.28 -3.63
CA ALA A 44 -7.83 -9.54 -2.37
C ALA A 44 -6.41 -9.41 -1.79
N LEU A 45 -5.59 -10.45 -1.91
CA LEU A 45 -4.16 -10.38 -1.58
C LEU A 45 -3.44 -9.33 -2.44
N GLU A 46 -3.65 -9.34 -3.74
CA GLU A 46 -3.05 -8.37 -4.66
C GLU A 46 -3.44 -6.92 -4.35
N LEU A 47 -4.73 -6.68 -4.11
CA LEU A 47 -5.23 -5.36 -3.76
C LEU A 47 -4.66 -4.90 -2.40
N PHE A 48 -4.56 -5.80 -1.42
CA PHE A 48 -3.98 -5.50 -0.12
C PHE A 48 -2.49 -5.18 -0.20
N LEU A 49 -1.71 -5.99 -0.91
CA LEU A 49 -0.27 -5.76 -1.10
C LEU A 49 -0.01 -4.48 -1.89
N SER A 50 -0.84 -4.17 -2.90
CA SER A 50 -0.75 -2.91 -3.65
C SER A 50 -1.06 -1.71 -2.76
N TRP A 51 -2.11 -1.81 -1.93
CA TRP A 51 -2.46 -0.78 -0.96
C TRP A 51 -1.32 -0.57 0.05
N LEU A 52 -0.73 -1.63 0.59
CA LEU A 52 0.44 -1.54 1.48
C LEU A 52 1.65 -0.90 0.77
N ALA A 53 1.98 -1.32 -0.46
CA ALA A 53 3.14 -0.79 -1.18
C ALA A 53 3.04 0.72 -1.42
N CYS A 54 1.84 1.25 -1.71
CA CYS A 54 1.60 2.69 -1.86
C CYS A 54 1.81 3.49 -0.56
N HIS A 55 1.88 2.83 0.59
CA HIS A 55 2.10 3.50 1.87
C HIS A 55 3.57 3.79 2.14
N ASP A 56 4.49 3.12 1.45
CA ASP A 56 5.93 3.36 1.52
C ASP A 56 6.32 4.65 0.79
N THR A 57 7.29 5.39 1.34
CA THR A 57 7.67 6.71 0.82
C THR A 57 8.28 6.66 -0.58
N ASN A 58 8.96 5.57 -0.93
CA ASN A 58 9.59 5.35 -2.24
C ASN A 58 8.58 5.00 -3.36
N ASN A 59 7.32 4.69 -3.00
CA ASN A 59 6.25 4.30 -3.92
C ASN A 59 5.09 5.31 -3.96
N ARG A 60 5.25 6.49 -3.33
CA ARG A 60 4.20 7.53 -3.36
C ARG A 60 3.94 8.01 -4.79
N VAL A 61 2.67 8.08 -5.15
CA VAL A 61 2.17 8.51 -6.47
C VAL A 61 1.44 9.86 -6.41
N ASP A 62 1.14 10.34 -5.21
CA ASP A 62 0.34 11.55 -4.96
C ASP A 62 1.17 12.84 -4.99
N ILE A 63 2.47 12.73 -4.78
CA ILE A 63 3.41 13.85 -4.78
C ILE A 63 4.71 13.41 -5.44
N THR A 64 5.39 14.35 -6.11
CA THR A 64 6.76 14.14 -6.57
C THR A 64 7.66 13.81 -5.38
N THR A 65 8.21 12.61 -5.37
CA THR A 65 9.13 12.16 -4.33
C THR A 65 10.52 12.75 -4.59
N VAL A 66 11.06 13.44 -3.59
CA VAL A 66 12.45 13.90 -3.58
C VAL A 66 13.16 13.20 -2.44
N GLY A 67 14.09 12.33 -2.79
CA GLY A 67 14.96 11.63 -1.85
C GLY A 67 16.40 12.10 -2.03
N ALA A 68 17.06 12.49 -0.94
CA ALA A 68 18.44 13.00 -0.95
C ALA A 68 19.41 12.09 -0.19
N GLY A 69 18.92 11.05 0.48
CA GLY A 69 19.72 10.05 1.17
C GLY A 69 20.27 8.97 0.23
N GLU A 70 21.14 8.15 0.81
CA GLU A 70 21.74 6.99 0.13
C GLU A 70 20.79 5.78 0.10
N ARG A 71 19.80 5.73 1.00
CA ARG A 71 18.82 4.63 1.13
C ARG A 71 17.38 5.06 0.85
N GLU A 72 17.15 5.60 -0.34
CA GLU A 72 15.81 6.06 -0.77
C GLU A 72 14.95 4.95 -1.40
N GLY A 73 15.41 3.69 -1.40
CA GLY A 73 14.67 2.58 -2.00
C GLY A 73 14.48 2.71 -3.52
N ARG A 74 15.45 3.33 -4.21
CA ARG A 74 15.41 3.52 -5.67
C ARG A 74 15.59 2.18 -6.38
N VAL A 75 14.66 1.84 -7.27
CA VAL A 75 14.72 0.61 -8.08
C VAL A 75 14.90 0.98 -9.54
N VAL A 76 16.05 0.60 -10.12
CA VAL A 76 16.39 0.92 -11.52
C VAL A 76 15.72 -0.04 -12.50
N CYS A 77 15.69 -1.33 -12.17
CA CYS A 77 15.11 -2.35 -13.04
C CYS A 77 13.59 -2.43 -12.86
N SER A 78 12.85 -2.17 -13.94
CA SER A 78 11.37 -2.23 -13.92
C SER A 78 10.83 -3.62 -13.60
N LEU A 79 11.56 -4.68 -13.99
CA LEU A 79 11.20 -6.05 -13.64
C LEU A 79 11.33 -6.28 -12.12
N VAL A 80 12.41 -5.81 -11.51
CA VAL A 80 12.62 -5.91 -10.05
C VAL A 80 11.55 -5.14 -9.30
N ARG A 81 11.16 -3.94 -9.80
CA ARG A 81 10.04 -3.20 -9.22
C ARG A 81 8.81 -4.10 -9.20
N ARG A 82 8.29 -4.52 -10.37
CA ARG A 82 7.05 -5.32 -10.46
C ARG A 82 7.04 -6.61 -9.64
N LEU A 83 8.20 -7.24 -9.42
CA LEU A 83 8.31 -8.45 -8.61
C LEU A 83 8.16 -8.19 -7.09
N HIS A 84 8.54 -7.01 -6.61
CA HIS A 84 8.60 -6.68 -5.18
C HIS A 84 7.58 -5.62 -4.75
N CYS A 85 7.15 -4.74 -5.66
CA CYS A 85 6.13 -3.70 -5.49
C CYS A 85 5.51 -3.41 -6.87
N LYS A 86 4.19 -3.45 -7.05
CA LYS A 86 3.59 -3.11 -8.37
C LYS A 86 4.02 -1.72 -8.86
#